data_AF-A0A645A0H4-F1
#
_entry.id   AF-A0A645A0H4-F1
#
_cell.length_a   1.000
_cell.length_b   1.000
_cell.length_c   1.000
_cell.angle_alpha   90.00
_cell.angle_beta   90.00
_cell.angle_gamma   90.00
#
_symmetry.space_group_name_H-M   'P 1'
#
loop_
_entity.id
_entity.type
_entity.pdbx_description
1 polymer ?
#
loop_
_entity_poly.entity_id
_entity_poly.type
_entity_poly.pdbx_seq_one_letter_code
_entity_poly.pdbx_strand_id
1 'polypeptide(L)'
;MKKIFSIMFMALAFVTTLSAQQLERLFDKYMEDERFNYVYQKKASSMDRLKDMENFDVLALDRSTISLGRQMLTLNSADKSLDESFTREVENALKADKYEQVSIVRNGKNRVETYEKISDKAVAKVSFIKNPGNIMVTLNLYAPKK
;
A
#
# COMPACT_ATOMS: atom_id res chain seq x y z
N MET A 1 -41.34 -17.47 25.28
CA MET A 1 -41.16 -16.10 24.76
C MET A 1 -40.05 -15.40 25.53
N LYS A 2 -38.92 -15.10 24.89
CA LYS A 2 -38.15 -13.85 25.00
C LYS A 2 -36.94 -13.97 24.07
N LYS A 3 -36.99 -13.16 23.01
CA LYS A 3 -36.00 -13.02 21.94
C LYS A 3 -34.79 -12.29 22.50
N ILE A 4 -33.57 -12.77 22.24
CA ILE A 4 -32.38 -11.97 22.46
C ILE A 4 -31.50 -12.08 21.21
N PHE A 5 -31.75 -11.11 20.33
CA PHE A 5 -30.80 -10.41 19.48
C PHE A 5 -29.68 -11.20 18.79
N SER A 6 -29.98 -11.48 17.52
CA SER A 6 -29.04 -11.49 16.41
C SER A 6 -28.07 -10.30 16.53
N ILE A 7 -26.81 -10.57 16.84
CA ILE A 7 -25.72 -9.58 16.73
C ILE A 7 -25.27 -9.64 15.28
N MET A 8 -26.01 -8.92 14.46
CA MET A 8 -25.54 -8.41 13.18
C MET A 8 -24.35 -7.50 13.51
N PHE A 9 -23.13 -7.99 13.31
CA PHE A 9 -21.93 -7.18 13.47
C PHE A 9 -21.94 -6.16 12.33
N MET A 10 -22.53 -5.02 12.65
CA MET A 10 -22.70 -3.86 11.78
C MET A 10 -21.30 -3.36 11.45
N ALA A 11 -20.83 -3.67 10.25
CA ALA A 11 -19.67 -3.02 9.65
C ALA A 11 -19.94 -1.51 9.68
N LEU A 12 -19.30 -0.80 10.60
CA LEU A 12 -19.26 0.66 10.56
C LEU A 12 -18.42 1.06 9.36
N ALA A 13 -19.07 1.14 8.19
CA ALA A 13 -18.57 1.89 7.06
C ALA A 13 -18.63 3.38 7.44
N PHE A 14 -17.50 3.92 7.90
CA PHE A 14 -17.30 5.37 7.92
C PHE A 14 -17.22 5.85 6.47
N VAL A 15 -18.38 6.26 5.92
CA VAL A 15 -18.45 6.97 4.65
C VAL A 15 -18.08 8.43 4.90
N THR A 16 -16.79 8.74 4.87
CA THR A 16 -16.33 10.08 4.50
C THR A 16 -16.02 10.04 3.01
N THR A 17 -16.83 10.71 2.20
CA THR A 17 -16.64 10.89 0.76
C THR A 17 -15.43 11.79 0.46
N LEU A 18 -14.23 11.31 0.74
CA LEU A 18 -13.13 11.41 -0.22
C LEU A 18 -13.30 10.17 -1.10
N SER A 19 -13.17 10.25 -2.42
CA SER A 19 -13.03 9.02 -3.19
C SER A 19 -11.81 8.30 -2.61
N ALA A 20 -12.02 7.26 -1.79
CA ALA A 20 -10.92 6.43 -1.30
C ALA A 20 -10.06 6.09 -2.51
N GLN A 21 -8.76 6.41 -2.44
CA GLN A 21 -7.85 6.25 -3.56
C GLN A 21 -7.95 4.80 -4.06
N GLN A 22 -7.93 4.56 -5.37
CA GLN A 22 -8.09 3.21 -5.93
C GLN A 22 -7.09 2.22 -5.32
N LEU A 23 -5.89 2.70 -4.99
CA LEU A 23 -4.87 1.90 -4.31
C LEU A 23 -5.28 1.54 -2.88
N GLU A 24 -5.83 2.48 -2.10
CA GLU A 24 -6.35 2.19 -0.75
C GLU A 24 -7.50 1.17 -0.80
N ARG A 25 -8.37 1.26 -1.80
CA ARG A 25 -9.44 0.27 -2.01
C ARG A 25 -8.92 -1.14 -2.30
N LEU A 26 -7.73 -1.28 -2.90
CA LEU A 26 -7.12 -2.60 -3.06
C LEU A 26 -6.72 -3.20 -1.72
N PHE A 27 -6.19 -2.39 -0.80
CA PHE A 27 -5.93 -2.83 0.57
C PHE A 27 -7.22 -3.27 1.25
N ASP A 28 -8.30 -2.50 1.11
CA ASP A 28 -9.59 -2.87 1.69
C ASP A 28 -10.18 -4.15 1.10
N LYS A 29 -10.02 -4.35 -0.21
CA LYS A 29 -10.52 -5.53 -0.90
C LYS A 29 -9.84 -6.82 -0.44
N TYR A 30 -8.53 -6.78 -0.20
CA TYR A 30 -7.73 -7.99 0.05
C TYR A 30 -7.32 -8.16 1.52
N MET A 31 -7.67 -7.24 2.42
CA MET A 31 -7.26 -7.35 3.83
C MET A 31 -7.83 -8.60 4.54
N GLU A 32 -8.98 -9.10 4.11
CA GLU A 32 -9.62 -10.30 4.65
C GLU A 32 -9.49 -11.54 3.74
N ASP A 33 -8.78 -11.41 2.61
CA ASP A 33 -8.58 -12.52 1.67
C ASP A 33 -7.44 -13.42 2.16
N GLU A 34 -7.75 -14.69 2.44
CA GLU A 34 -6.80 -15.68 2.99
C GLU A 34 -5.58 -15.95 2.09
N ARG A 35 -5.66 -15.62 0.80
CA ARG A 35 -4.54 -15.77 -0.14
C ARG A 35 -3.52 -14.64 0.01
N PHE A 36 -3.88 -13.57 0.71
CA PHE A 36 -3.05 -12.40 0.93
C PHE A 36 -2.62 -12.31 2.39
N ASN A 37 -1.37 -11.88 2.59
CA ASN A 37 -0.90 -11.45 3.89
C ASN A 37 -1.03 -9.93 3.96
N TYR A 38 -1.90 -9.46 4.83
CA TYR A 38 -2.09 -8.03 5.09
C TYR A 38 -1.40 -7.61 6.38
N VAL A 39 -0.65 -6.52 6.33
CA VAL A 39 -0.01 -5.90 7.50
C VAL A 39 -0.31 -4.41 7.52
N TYR A 40 -0.80 -3.93 8.66
CA TYR A 40 -0.94 -2.51 8.93
C TYR A 40 -0.05 -2.10 10.11
N GLN A 41 0.71 -1.01 9.91
CA GLN A 41 1.53 -0.40 10.94
C GLN A 41 1.17 1.08 11.08
N LYS A 42 0.61 1.46 12.23
CA LYS A 42 0.17 2.84 12.50
C LYS A 42 1.32 3.86 12.48
N LYS A 43 2.54 3.42 12.78
CA LYS A 43 3.76 4.23 12.68
C LYS A 43 4.84 3.34 12.09
N ALA A 44 5.38 3.68 10.91
CA ALA A 44 6.59 3.04 10.42
C ALA A 44 7.71 3.28 11.43
N SER A 45 8.45 2.23 11.81
CA SER A 45 9.54 2.35 12.78
C SER A 45 10.63 3.28 12.25
N SER A 46 11.45 3.87 13.13
CA SER A 46 12.58 4.70 12.70
C SER A 46 13.57 3.94 11.78
N MET A 47 13.64 2.62 11.94
CA MET A 47 14.47 1.73 11.11
C MET A 47 13.86 1.53 9.71
N ASP A 48 12.54 1.42 9.62
CA ASP A 48 11.81 1.34 8.35
C ASP A 48 11.95 2.63 7.54
N ARG A 49 11.92 3.79 8.21
CA ARG A 49 12.20 5.09 7.58
C ARG A 49 13.62 5.14 7.01
N LEU A 50 14.60 4.61 7.75
CA LEU A 50 15.99 4.61 7.32
C LEU A 50 16.20 3.73 6.08
N LYS A 51 15.56 2.55 6.01
CA LYS A 51 15.60 1.67 4.83
C LYS A 51 14.92 2.26 3.60
N ASP A 52 13.84 3.00 3.81
CA ASP A 52 13.19 3.78 2.74
C ASP A 52 14.09 4.93 2.25
N MET A 53 15.05 5.39 3.09
CA MET A 53 16.03 6.44 2.77
C MET A 53 17.33 5.92 2.14
N GLU A 54 17.81 4.72 2.48
CA GLU A 54 19.09 4.18 1.99
C GLU A 54 19.09 3.83 0.48
N ASN A 55 17.92 3.68 -0.13
CA ASN A 55 17.81 3.30 -1.55
C ASN A 55 17.59 4.49 -2.51
N PHE A 56 17.63 5.74 -2.04
CA PHE A 56 17.37 6.91 -2.88
C PHE A 56 18.23 8.13 -2.55
N ASP A 57 18.58 8.86 -3.61
CA ASP A 57 19.18 10.19 -3.57
C ASP A 57 18.27 11.17 -2.80
N VAL A 58 18.67 11.42 -1.55
CA VAL A 58 18.54 12.52 -0.57
C VAL A 58 17.62 13.74 -0.83
N LEU A 59 16.84 13.88 -1.90
CA LEU A 59 16.23 15.18 -2.24
C LEU A 59 14.79 15.47 -1.78
N ALA A 60 14.06 14.61 -1.05
CA ALA A 60 12.65 14.97 -0.79
C ALA A 60 11.92 14.43 0.45
N LEU A 61 12.56 13.70 1.38
CA LEU A 61 11.94 13.49 2.70
C LEU A 61 12.78 14.13 3.79
N ASP A 62 12.53 15.43 3.93
CA ASP A 62 13.01 16.21 5.05
C ASP A 62 12.65 15.53 6.38
N ARG A 63 13.53 15.67 7.38
CA ARG A 63 13.32 15.26 8.79
C ARG A 63 12.07 15.92 9.41
N SER A 64 11.44 16.82 8.67
CA SER A 64 10.14 17.44 8.91
C SER A 64 8.95 16.59 8.45
N THR A 65 9.02 15.27 8.29
CA THR A 65 7.84 14.46 7.96
C THR A 65 7.49 13.41 9.03
N ILE A 66 6.19 13.26 9.31
CA ILE A 66 5.62 12.30 10.25
C ILE A 66 4.93 11.19 9.45
N SER A 67 5.32 9.93 9.67
CA SER A 67 4.61 8.77 9.13
C SER A 67 3.19 8.70 9.70
N LEU A 68 2.21 8.62 8.79
CA LEU A 68 0.79 8.43 9.06
C LEU A 68 0.39 6.94 9.09
N GLY A 69 1.26 6.07 8.59
CA GLY A 69 1.08 4.63 8.62
C GLY A 69 1.70 3.94 7.40
N ARG A 70 1.73 2.61 7.47
CA ARG A 70 2.16 1.71 6.41
C ARG A 70 1.12 0.59 6.26
N GLN A 71 0.73 0.32 5.02
CA GLN A 71 -0.06 -0.85 4.64
C GLN A 71 0.79 -1.72 3.72
N MET A 72 0.68 -3.03 3.86
CA MET A 72 1.38 -4.00 3.03
C MET A 72 0.42 -5.14 2.68
N LEU A 73 0.42 -5.50 1.40
CA LEU A 73 -0.22 -6.71 0.89
C LEU A 73 0.85 -7.56 0.22
N THR A 74 0.91 -8.83 0.62
CA THR A 74 1.79 -9.83 -0.01
C THR A 74 0.95 -10.99 -0.50
N LEU A 75 1.00 -11.23 -1.81
CA LEU A 75 0.48 -12.42 -2.47
C LEU A 75 1.62 -13.42 -2.65
N ASN A 76 1.46 -14.59 -2.04
CA ASN A 76 2.34 -15.74 -2.27
C ASN A 76 1.53 -16.80 -3.02
N SER A 77 1.81 -16.98 -4.31
CA SER A 77 0.98 -17.81 -5.18
C SER A 77 1.84 -18.56 -6.20
N ALA A 78 1.46 -19.80 -6.52
CA ALA A 78 2.00 -20.48 -7.69
C ALA A 78 1.11 -20.28 -8.93
N ASP A 79 -0.07 -19.68 -8.75
CA ASP A 79 -1.03 -19.38 -9.81
C ASP A 79 -0.65 -18.08 -10.52
N LYS A 80 -0.15 -18.23 -11.75
CA LYS A 80 0.25 -17.12 -12.62
C LYS A 80 -0.92 -16.21 -12.99
N SER A 81 -2.14 -16.75 -13.10
CA SER A 81 -3.31 -15.96 -13.48
C SER A 81 -3.70 -15.00 -12.36
N LEU A 82 -3.60 -15.44 -11.11
CA LEU A 82 -3.81 -14.61 -9.92
C LEU A 82 -2.72 -13.55 -9.80
N ASP A 83 -1.45 -13.93 -10.03
CA ASP A 83 -0.32 -13.00 -10.04
C ASP A 83 -0.49 -11.87 -11.07
N GLU A 84 -0.85 -12.23 -12.30
CA GLU A 84 -1.09 -11.28 -13.40
C GLU A 84 -2.30 -10.39 -13.13
N SER A 85 -3.40 -10.96 -12.60
CA SER A 85 -4.60 -10.21 -12.25
C SER A 85 -4.31 -9.18 -11.15
N PHE A 86 -3.67 -9.61 -10.06
CA PHE A 86 -3.33 -8.73 -8.95
C PHE A 86 -2.34 -7.64 -9.39
N THR A 87 -1.33 -8.00 -10.20
CA THR A 87 -0.39 -7.03 -10.77
C THR A 87 -1.11 -5.95 -11.57
N ARG A 88 -2.04 -6.35 -12.45
CA ARG A 88 -2.81 -5.42 -13.28
C ARG A 88 -3.71 -4.53 -12.45
N GLU A 89 -4.34 -5.05 -11.40
CA GLU A 89 -5.14 -4.26 -10.47
C GLU A 89 -4.31 -3.17 -9.79
N VAL A 90 -3.13 -3.51 -9.28
CA VAL A 90 -2.20 -2.53 -8.67
C VAL A 90 -1.76 -1.47 -9.67
N GLU A 91 -1.35 -1.87 -10.88
CA GLU A 91 -0.92 -0.93 -11.93
C GLU A 91 -2.06 0.02 -12.36
N ASN A 92 -3.28 -0.50 -12.47
CA ASN A 92 -4.46 0.31 -12.77
C ASN A 92 -4.78 1.30 -11.65
N ALA A 93 -4.68 0.88 -10.39
CA ALA A 93 -4.89 1.76 -9.24
C ALA A 93 -3.85 2.89 -9.18
N LEU A 94 -2.57 2.55 -9.34
CA LEU A 94 -1.47 3.53 -9.38
C LEU A 94 -1.70 4.58 -10.47
N LYS A 95 -2.11 4.13 -11.67
CA LYS A 95 -2.43 5.02 -12.79
C LYS A 95 -3.65 5.89 -12.51
N ALA A 96 -4.73 5.31 -11.99
CA ALA A 96 -5.97 6.03 -11.69
C ALA A 96 -5.75 7.12 -10.63
N ASP A 97 -4.92 6.83 -9.62
CA ASP A 97 -4.59 7.75 -8.54
C ASP A 97 -3.47 8.73 -8.89
N LYS A 98 -2.91 8.65 -10.11
CA LYS A 98 -1.85 9.51 -10.65
C LYS A 98 -0.55 9.45 -9.84
N TYR A 99 -0.12 8.25 -9.48
CA TYR A 99 1.22 8.03 -8.92
C TYR A 99 2.28 8.16 -10.02
N GLU A 100 3.39 8.80 -9.70
CA GLU A 100 4.55 8.94 -10.59
C GLU A 100 5.59 7.88 -10.26
N GLN A 101 6.09 7.17 -11.27
CA GLN A 101 7.15 6.20 -11.08
C GLN A 101 8.49 6.92 -10.95
N VAL A 102 9.15 6.75 -9.80
CA VAL A 102 10.40 7.44 -9.48
C VAL A 102 11.63 6.53 -9.58
N SER A 103 11.46 5.21 -9.45
CA SER A 103 12.53 4.26 -9.76
C SER A 103 12.05 2.88 -10.16
N ILE A 104 12.97 2.16 -10.80
CA ILE A 104 12.84 0.76 -11.15
C ILE A 104 14.18 0.08 -10.88
N VAL A 105 14.16 -0.99 -10.10
CA VAL A 105 15.28 -1.91 -9.92
C VAL A 105 14.89 -3.26 -10.50
N ARG A 106 15.77 -3.84 -11.33
CA ARG A 106 15.53 -5.14 -11.98
C ARG A 106 16.71 -6.07 -11.71
N ASN A 107 16.41 -7.31 -11.33
CA ASN A 107 17.39 -8.38 -11.22
C ASN A 107 16.79 -9.68 -11.76
N GLY A 108 17.11 -10.02 -13.01
CA GLY A 108 16.52 -11.15 -13.71
C GLY A 108 15.01 -11.01 -13.84
N LYS A 109 14.25 -11.95 -13.24
CA LYS A 109 12.77 -11.93 -13.22
C LYS A 109 12.19 -11.10 -12.08
N ASN A 110 13.02 -10.64 -11.15
CA ASN A 110 12.61 -9.83 -10.01
C ASN A 110 12.62 -8.36 -10.42
N ARG A 111 11.59 -7.64 -10.00
CA ARG A 111 11.44 -6.22 -10.29
C ARG A 111 10.86 -5.50 -9.09
N VAL A 112 11.48 -4.40 -8.71
CA VAL A 112 10.98 -3.48 -7.68
C VAL A 112 10.74 -2.15 -8.36
N GLU A 113 9.54 -1.61 -8.16
CA GLU A 113 9.17 -0.31 -8.67
C GLU A 113 8.79 0.58 -7.50
N THR A 114 9.25 1.82 -7.53
CA THR A 114 8.89 2.81 -6.53
C THR A 114 8.06 3.90 -7.21
N TYR A 115 6.95 4.24 -6.57
CA TYR A 115 6.06 5.29 -7.01
C TYR A 115 5.84 6.30 -5.90
N GLU A 116 5.62 7.55 -6.28
CA GLU A 116 5.34 8.63 -5.35
C GLU A 116 4.14 9.45 -5.81
N LYS A 117 3.43 10.00 -4.84
CA LYS A 117 2.38 10.99 -5.05
C LYS A 117 2.53 12.05 -3.98
N ILE A 118 2.85 13.26 -4.43
CA ILE A 118 3.07 14.42 -3.56
C ILE A 118 1.82 15.29 -3.63
N SER A 119 1.35 15.71 -2.45
CA SER A 119 0.29 16.70 -2.29
C SER A 119 0.65 17.66 -1.18
N ASP A 120 -0.03 18.81 -1.12
CA ASP A 120 0.20 19.83 -0.09
C ASP A 120 0.05 19.30 1.35
N LYS A 121 -0.70 18.21 1.53
CA LYS A 121 -1.04 17.64 2.85
C LYS A 121 -0.25 16.38 3.19
N ALA A 122 0.22 15.65 2.19
CA ALA A 122 0.83 14.34 2.38
C ALA A 122 1.69 13.91 1.20
N VAL A 123 2.71 13.09 1.50
CA VAL A 123 3.48 12.31 0.54
C VAL A 123 3.09 10.85 0.70
N ALA A 124 2.62 10.24 -0.38
CA ALA A 124 2.37 8.80 -0.45
C ALA A 124 3.49 8.14 -1.26
N LYS A 125 4.05 7.06 -0.73
CA LYS A 125 5.09 6.26 -1.39
C LYS A 125 4.64 4.82 -1.52
N VAL A 126 4.79 4.27 -2.70
CA VAL A 126 4.45 2.89 -3.00
C VAL A 126 5.68 2.13 -3.44
N SER A 127 5.97 1.02 -2.77
CA SER A 127 6.92 0.02 -3.26
C SER A 127 6.14 -1.16 -3.82
N PHE A 128 6.41 -1.52 -5.06
CA PHE A 128 5.76 -2.60 -5.76
C PHE A 128 6.80 -3.63 -6.23
N ILE A 129 6.86 -4.74 -5.51
CA ILE A 129 7.74 -5.87 -5.78
C ILE A 129 6.99 -6.91 -6.60
N LYS A 130 7.53 -7.21 -7.78
CA LYS A 130 7.04 -8.20 -8.73
C LYS A 130 8.10 -9.29 -8.87
N ASN A 131 8.02 -10.30 -8.03
CA ASN A 131 8.82 -11.51 -8.13
C ASN A 131 7.90 -12.67 -8.55
N PRO A 132 8.40 -13.64 -9.34
CA PRO A 132 7.60 -14.81 -9.67
C PRO A 132 7.12 -15.53 -8.40
N GLY A 133 5.80 -15.65 -8.25
CA GLY A 133 5.14 -16.27 -7.11
C GLY A 133 5.21 -15.52 -5.78
N ASN A 134 5.73 -14.29 -5.79
CA ASN A 134 5.71 -13.39 -4.66
C ASN A 134 5.53 -11.94 -5.16
N ILE A 135 4.32 -11.43 -5.00
CA ILE A 135 4.00 -10.04 -5.33
C ILE A 135 3.73 -9.31 -4.03
N MET A 136 4.35 -8.15 -3.85
CA MET A 136 4.14 -7.31 -2.68
C MET A 136 3.92 -5.87 -3.08
N VAL A 137 2.88 -5.26 -2.51
CA VAL A 137 2.65 -3.82 -2.60
C VAL A 137 2.66 -3.23 -1.19
N THR A 138 3.46 -2.19 -1.00
CA THR A 138 3.56 -1.47 0.28
C THR A 138 3.22 -0.01 0.04
N LEU A 139 2.26 0.53 0.77
CA LEU A 139 1.89 1.94 0.78
C LEU A 139 2.36 2.57 2.09
N ASN A 140 3.18 3.61 1.98
CA ASN A 140 3.62 4.44 3.09
C ASN A 140 3.04 5.85 2.94
N LEU A 141 2.47 6.37 4.03
CA LEU A 141 1.92 7.73 4.06
C LEU A 141 2.72 8.59 5.03
N TYR A 142 3.03 9.81 4.60
CA TYR A 142 3.79 10.79 5.36
C TYR A 142 3.08 12.15 5.30
N ALA A 143 3.09 12.91 6.39
CA ALA A 143 2.62 14.29 6.45
C ALA A 143 3.77 15.23 6.84
N PRO A 144 3.75 16.50 6.42
CA PRO A 144 4.65 17.51 6.94
C PRO A 144 4.42 17.71 8.45
N LYS A 145 5.53 17.86 9.17
CA LYS A 145 5.62 18.17 10.59
C LYS A 145 5.32 19.64 10.72
N LYS A 146 4.21 19.94 11.39
CA LYS A 146 3.87 21.31 11.78
C LYS A 146 4.87 21.87 12.78
#